data_AF-A0A4Q5ZUQ9-F1
#
_entry.id   AF-A0A4Q5ZUQ9-F1
#
_cell.length_a   1.000
_cell.length_b   1.000
_cell.length_c   1.000
_cell.angle_alpha   90.00
_cell.angle_beta   90.00
_cell.angle_gamma   90.00
#
_symmetry.space_group_name_H-M   'P 1'
#
loop_
_entity.id
_entity.type
_entity.pdbx_description
1 polymer ?
#
loop_
_entity_poly.entity_id
_entity_poly.type
_entity_poly.pdbx_seq_one_letter_code
_entity_poly.pdbx_strand_id
1 'polypeptide(L)'
;MFNGNPADLKQRSPNFNLRLAKLEKGPANSPWHLYCRAGIYFHWALVQFRFGSHLKAVLNLRKSYQLLKENERKFPAFRQNQVLLGAQQAVLGSIPDDYKWVASMFGLKGDVLKGMGRMAGFIRTADDREPLKEEAVIIYNYLRFYLQAEQSQVWQYISSPAFRTEGNLLRSFVKANIALNYRKAAVALETLKAASLLPGYSQFPIFDYETGIA
;
A
#
# COMPACT_ATOMS: atom_id res chain seq x y z
N MET A 1 7.52 -9.46 -14.69
CA MET A 1 7.06 -8.53 -13.63
C MET A 1 7.44 -8.96 -12.20
N PHE A 2 8.13 -10.10 -11.99
CA PHE A 2 8.58 -10.55 -10.66
C PHE A 2 10.10 -10.84 -10.62
N ASN A 3 10.92 -9.96 -11.19
CA ASN A 3 12.38 -10.11 -11.26
C ASN A 3 13.05 -9.44 -10.06
N GLY A 4 12.94 -10.02 -8.87
CA GLY A 4 13.58 -9.48 -7.67
C GLY A 4 14.91 -10.20 -7.51
N ASN A 5 15.99 -9.50 -7.17
CA ASN A 5 17.27 -10.17 -6.94
C ASN A 5 17.17 -11.03 -5.66
N PRO A 6 17.30 -12.37 -5.73
CA PRO A 6 17.22 -13.22 -4.54
C PRO A 6 18.27 -12.88 -3.47
N ALA A 7 19.41 -12.33 -3.88
CA ALA A 7 20.44 -11.85 -2.96
C ALA A 7 19.92 -10.69 -2.09
N ASP A 8 19.19 -9.74 -2.68
CA ASP A 8 18.59 -8.62 -1.95
C ASP A 8 17.55 -9.13 -0.94
N LEU A 9 16.70 -10.09 -1.34
CA LEU A 9 15.73 -10.68 -0.43
C LEU A 9 16.43 -11.37 0.73
N LYS A 10 17.47 -12.17 0.47
CA LYS A 10 18.25 -12.86 1.50
C LYS A 10 18.90 -11.87 2.46
N GLN A 11 19.53 -10.83 1.94
CA GLN A 11 20.19 -9.78 2.74
C GLN A 11 19.18 -9.01 3.62
N ARG A 12 17.98 -8.73 3.09
CA ARG A 12 17.00 -7.86 3.76
C ARG A 12 16.01 -8.61 4.65
N SER A 13 15.83 -9.93 4.45
CA SER A 13 14.89 -10.78 5.23
C SER A 13 15.05 -10.67 6.75
N PRO A 14 16.26 -10.59 7.33
CA PRO A 14 16.42 -10.42 8.78
C PRO A 14 15.77 -9.14 9.34
N ASN A 15 15.59 -8.10 8.52
CA ASN A 15 14.96 -6.84 8.94
C ASN A 15 13.49 -7.03 9.34
N PHE A 16 12.83 -8.10 8.88
CA PHE A 16 11.45 -8.40 9.30
C PHE A 16 11.37 -8.60 10.81
N ASN A 17 12.10 -9.59 11.32
CA ASN A 17 12.10 -9.95 12.74
C ASN A 17 12.72 -8.83 13.60
N LEU A 18 13.78 -8.18 13.11
CA LEU A 18 14.42 -7.06 13.81
C LEU A 18 13.45 -5.90 14.04
N ARG A 19 12.68 -5.50 13.02
CA ARG A 19 11.71 -4.41 13.13
C ARG A 19 10.52 -4.82 13.99
N LEU A 20 10.03 -6.05 13.86
CA LEU A 20 8.93 -6.55 14.68
C LEU A 20 9.30 -6.56 16.16
N ALA A 21 10.47 -7.09 16.52
CA ALA A 21 10.98 -7.13 17.89
C ALA A 21 11.16 -5.73 18.49
N LYS A 22 11.53 -4.73 17.67
CA LYS A 22 11.59 -3.32 18.11
C LYS A 22 10.19 -2.77 18.42
N LEU A 23 9.20 -3.03 17.55
CA LEU A 23 7.83 -2.55 17.74
C LEU A 23 7.13 -3.24 18.92
N GLU A 24 7.47 -4.49 19.21
CA GLU A 24 6.94 -5.24 20.35
C GLU A 24 7.31 -4.64 21.72
N LYS A 25 8.41 -3.89 21.79
CA LYS A 25 8.82 -3.15 22.98
C LYS A 25 8.02 -1.86 23.21
N GLY A 26 7.19 -1.44 22.24
CA GLY A 26 6.35 -0.26 22.35
C GLY A 26 5.14 -0.48 23.28
N PRO A 27 4.47 0.61 23.71
CA PRO A 27 3.38 0.55 24.70
C PRO A 27 2.17 -0.23 24.17
N ALA A 28 1.84 -1.37 24.80
CA ALA A 28 0.77 -2.27 24.34
C ALA A 28 -0.66 -1.68 24.47
N ASN A 29 -0.83 -0.63 25.27
CA ASN A 29 -2.07 0.13 25.40
C ASN A 29 -2.21 1.27 24.37
N SER A 30 -1.26 1.43 23.45
CA SER A 30 -1.35 2.38 22.34
C SER A 30 -1.99 1.70 21.12
N PRO A 31 -2.92 2.37 20.41
CA PRO A 31 -3.47 1.84 19.16
C PRO A 31 -2.42 1.68 18.05
N TRP A 32 -1.30 2.40 18.16
CA TRP A 32 -0.17 2.29 17.24
C TRP A 32 0.60 0.97 17.40
N HIS A 33 0.53 0.32 18.57
CA HIS A 33 1.30 -0.91 18.82
C HIS A 33 0.90 -2.04 17.88
N LEU A 34 -0.40 -2.37 17.81
CA LEU A 34 -0.88 -3.41 16.90
C LEU A 34 -0.87 -2.95 15.45
N TYR A 35 -1.20 -1.67 15.19
CA TYR A 35 -1.22 -1.10 13.85
C TYR A 35 0.17 -1.17 13.17
N CYS A 36 1.22 -0.71 13.83
CA CYS A 36 2.57 -0.72 13.26
C CYS A 36 3.07 -2.15 13.03
N ARG A 37 2.80 -3.08 13.96
CA ARG A 37 3.12 -4.51 13.77
C ARG A 37 2.38 -5.08 12.57
N ALA A 38 1.09 -4.76 12.42
CA ALA A 38 0.32 -5.17 11.25
C ALA A 38 0.90 -4.60 9.95
N GLY A 39 1.35 -3.34 9.95
CA GLY A 39 2.02 -2.72 8.81
C GLY A 39 3.29 -3.46 8.39
N ILE A 40 4.11 -3.92 9.34
CA ILE A 40 5.31 -4.73 9.04
C ILE A 40 4.93 -6.05 8.36
N TYR A 41 3.93 -6.77 8.87
CA TYR A 41 3.43 -7.99 8.23
C TYR A 41 2.87 -7.72 6.83
N PHE A 42 2.13 -6.61 6.65
CA PHE A 42 1.57 -6.22 5.36
C PHE A 42 2.67 -5.94 4.32
N HIS A 43 3.65 -5.10 4.65
CA HIS A 43 4.75 -4.79 3.75
C HIS A 43 5.56 -6.04 3.36
N TRP A 44 5.80 -6.95 4.31
CA TRP A 44 6.50 -8.20 4.00
C TRP A 44 5.66 -9.18 3.20
N ALA A 45 4.34 -9.15 3.31
CA ALA A 45 3.47 -9.88 2.40
C ALA A 45 3.65 -9.38 0.96
N LEU A 46 3.65 -8.06 0.73
CA LEU A 46 3.88 -7.47 -0.60
C LEU A 46 5.26 -7.86 -1.17
N VAL A 47 6.31 -7.79 -0.34
CA VAL A 47 7.65 -8.26 -0.74
C VAL A 47 7.63 -9.74 -1.11
N GLN A 48 7.00 -10.61 -0.31
CA GLN A 48 6.96 -12.04 -0.61
C GLN A 48 6.15 -12.37 -1.86
N PHE A 49 5.05 -11.65 -2.12
CA PHE A 49 4.33 -11.74 -3.40
C PHE A 49 5.25 -11.36 -4.56
N ARG A 50 6.00 -10.27 -4.42
CA ARG A 50 6.95 -9.80 -5.44
C ARG A 50 8.05 -10.82 -5.78
N PHE A 51 8.36 -11.73 -4.87
CA PHE A 51 9.37 -12.79 -5.03
C PHE A 51 8.77 -14.20 -5.20
N GLY A 52 7.46 -14.32 -5.48
CA GLY A 52 6.81 -15.61 -5.75
C GLY A 52 6.62 -16.52 -4.52
N SER A 53 6.91 -16.04 -3.30
CA SER A 53 6.70 -16.79 -2.06
C SER A 53 5.25 -16.70 -1.58
N HIS A 54 4.30 -17.16 -2.41
CA HIS A 54 2.86 -16.93 -2.21
C HIS A 54 2.34 -17.39 -0.85
N LEU A 55 2.65 -18.62 -0.40
CA LEU A 55 2.17 -19.12 0.89
C LEU A 55 2.63 -18.24 2.06
N LYS A 56 3.91 -17.86 2.09
CA LYS A 56 4.44 -16.95 3.12
C LYS A 56 3.75 -15.59 3.05
N ALA A 57 3.53 -15.07 1.84
CA ALA A 57 2.86 -13.80 1.62
C ALA A 57 1.44 -13.82 2.19
N VAL A 58 0.67 -14.88 1.91
CA VAL A 58 -0.70 -15.01 2.42
C VAL A 58 -0.72 -15.18 3.95
N LEU A 59 0.21 -15.95 4.53
CA LEU A 59 0.32 -16.09 5.99
C LEU A 59 0.63 -14.75 6.68
N ASN A 60 1.55 -13.96 6.11
CA ASN A 60 1.86 -12.62 6.61
C ASN A 60 0.68 -11.65 6.45
N LEU A 61 -0.01 -11.70 5.31
CA LEU A 61 -1.21 -10.89 5.09
C LEU A 61 -2.32 -11.25 6.10
N ARG A 62 -2.53 -12.55 6.38
CA ARG A 62 -3.47 -13.02 7.43
C ARG A 62 -3.09 -12.47 8.79
N LYS A 63 -1.80 -12.53 9.16
CA LYS A 63 -1.35 -12.02 10.46
C LYS A 63 -1.55 -10.52 10.58
N SER A 64 -1.28 -9.76 9.52
CA SER A 64 -1.58 -8.33 9.45
C SER A 64 -3.06 -8.06 9.68
N TYR A 65 -3.92 -8.77 8.95
CA TYR A 65 -5.37 -8.63 9.06
C TYR A 65 -5.89 -8.92 10.48
N GLN A 66 -5.42 -10.00 11.10
CA GLN A 66 -5.79 -10.36 12.46
C GLN A 66 -5.40 -9.28 13.48
N LEU A 67 -4.19 -8.73 13.37
CA LEU A 67 -3.73 -7.64 14.23
C LEU A 67 -4.60 -6.39 14.06
N LEU A 68 -4.99 -6.05 12.83
CA LEU A 68 -5.87 -4.90 12.56
C LEU A 68 -7.30 -5.12 13.08
N LYS A 69 -7.83 -6.34 12.99
CA LYS A 69 -9.12 -6.71 13.60
C LYS A 69 -9.07 -6.64 15.13
N GLU A 70 -7.98 -7.11 15.73
CA GLU A 70 -7.77 -6.98 17.17
C GLU A 70 -7.64 -5.52 17.59
N ASN A 71 -6.93 -4.71 16.81
CA ASN A 71 -6.77 -3.28 17.04
C ASN A 71 -8.10 -2.54 16.95
N GLU A 72 -8.94 -2.85 15.96
CA GLU A 72 -10.31 -2.30 15.84
C GLU A 72 -11.16 -2.62 17.07
N ARG A 73 -11.05 -3.85 17.60
CA ARG A 73 -11.79 -4.27 18.81
C ARG A 73 -11.29 -3.55 20.06
N LYS A 74 -9.97 -3.38 20.21
CA LYS A 74 -9.35 -2.76 21.39
C LYS A 74 -9.44 -1.23 21.38
N PHE A 75 -9.38 -0.63 20.20
CA PHE A 75 -9.30 0.82 20.01
C PHE A 75 -10.28 1.27 18.91
N PRO A 76 -11.60 1.18 19.14
CA PRO A 76 -12.60 1.47 18.12
C PRO A 76 -12.57 2.93 17.62
N ALA A 77 -12.05 3.86 18.42
CA ALA A 77 -11.88 5.26 18.04
C ALA A 77 -10.63 5.51 17.17
N PHE A 78 -9.74 4.54 17.00
CA PHE A 78 -8.50 4.71 16.23
C PHE A 78 -8.75 4.57 14.72
N ARG A 79 -8.98 5.71 14.07
CA ARG A 79 -9.49 5.81 12.70
C ARG A 79 -8.47 5.38 11.65
N GLN A 80 -7.19 5.55 11.93
CA GLN A 80 -6.09 5.16 11.05
C GLN A 80 -6.08 3.65 10.78
N ASN A 81 -6.65 2.85 11.69
CA ASN A 81 -6.83 1.42 11.46
C ASN A 81 -7.64 1.10 10.19
N GLN A 82 -8.53 2.01 9.80
CA GLN A 82 -9.38 1.87 8.62
C GLN A 82 -8.59 1.88 7.31
N VAL A 83 -7.37 2.45 7.28
CA VAL A 83 -6.52 2.52 6.10
C VAL A 83 -6.09 1.11 5.68
N LEU A 84 -5.29 0.44 6.50
CA LEU A 84 -4.79 -0.90 6.17
C LEU A 84 -5.87 -1.97 6.27
N LEU A 85 -6.82 -1.85 7.22
CA LEU A 85 -7.92 -2.82 7.32
C LEU A 85 -8.83 -2.74 6.10
N GLY A 86 -9.16 -1.52 5.66
CA GLY A 86 -9.96 -1.28 4.45
C GLY A 86 -9.25 -1.81 3.20
N ALA A 87 -7.96 -1.49 3.04
CA ALA A 87 -7.17 -1.97 1.91
C ALA A 87 -7.12 -3.50 1.84
N GLN A 88 -6.86 -4.17 2.95
CA GLN A 88 -6.82 -5.63 2.99
C GLN A 88 -8.21 -6.26 2.78
N GLN A 89 -9.28 -5.67 3.31
CA GLN A 89 -10.65 -6.13 3.02
C GLN A 89 -10.99 -6.04 1.54
N ALA A 90 -10.58 -4.95 0.89
CA ALA A 90 -10.81 -4.74 -0.53
C ALA A 90 -10.07 -5.79 -1.37
N VAL A 91 -8.77 -5.96 -1.11
CA VAL A 91 -7.94 -6.96 -1.81
C VAL A 91 -8.45 -8.38 -1.60
N LEU A 92 -8.85 -8.75 -0.39
CA LEU A 92 -9.40 -10.08 -0.11
C LEU A 92 -10.73 -10.32 -0.84
N GLY A 93 -11.54 -9.27 -1.02
CA GLY A 93 -12.82 -9.35 -1.72
C GLY A 93 -12.67 -9.49 -3.23
N SER A 94 -11.52 -9.10 -3.80
CA SER A 94 -11.24 -9.21 -5.23
C SER A 94 -10.55 -10.52 -5.62
N ILE A 95 -10.28 -11.42 -4.67
CA ILE A 95 -9.63 -12.71 -4.95
C ILE A 95 -10.61 -13.61 -5.72
N PRO A 96 -10.20 -14.17 -6.89
CA PRO A 96 -11.04 -15.07 -7.68
C PRO A 96 -11.45 -16.34 -6.92
N ASP A 97 -12.53 -16.95 -7.35
CA ASP A 97 -13.10 -18.15 -6.72
C ASP A 97 -12.13 -19.35 -6.67
N ASP A 98 -11.23 -19.47 -7.64
CA ASP A 98 -10.20 -20.54 -7.69
C ASP A 98 -9.20 -20.46 -6.54
N TYR A 99 -9.15 -19.32 -5.85
CA TYR A 99 -8.30 -19.08 -4.69
C TYR A 99 -9.09 -19.01 -3.38
N LYS A 100 -10.29 -19.62 -3.33
CA LYS A 100 -11.13 -19.70 -2.11
C LYS A 100 -10.42 -20.25 -0.87
N TRP A 101 -9.41 -21.11 -1.04
CA TRP A 101 -8.58 -21.58 0.07
C TRP A 101 -7.86 -20.43 0.79
N VAL A 102 -7.58 -19.32 0.10
CA VAL A 102 -7.08 -18.09 0.73
C VAL A 102 -8.14 -17.54 1.67
N ALA A 103 -9.40 -17.41 1.25
CA ALA A 103 -10.47 -16.91 2.11
C ALA A 103 -10.70 -17.81 3.35
N SER A 104 -10.60 -19.13 3.23
CA SER A 104 -10.68 -20.03 4.39
C SER A 104 -9.53 -19.79 5.37
N MET A 105 -8.33 -19.49 4.87
CA MET A 105 -7.23 -19.05 5.72
C MET A 105 -7.46 -17.68 6.35
N PHE A 106 -8.43 -16.85 5.97
CA PHE A 106 -8.74 -15.60 6.70
C PHE A 106 -9.91 -15.77 7.66
N GLY A 107 -10.64 -16.89 7.56
CA GLY A 107 -11.83 -17.18 8.36
C GLY A 107 -13.02 -16.29 8.05
N LEU A 108 -12.92 -15.45 7.02
CA LEU A 108 -13.91 -14.45 6.62
C LEU A 108 -13.80 -14.24 5.11
N LYS A 109 -14.94 -14.01 4.43
CA LYS A 109 -14.94 -13.55 3.05
C LYS A 109 -14.59 -12.06 3.02
N GLY A 110 -13.63 -11.68 2.17
CA GLY A 110 -13.34 -10.27 1.91
C GLY A 110 -14.51 -9.59 1.20
N ASP A 111 -14.53 -8.25 1.22
CA ASP A 111 -15.59 -7.45 0.62
C ASP A 111 -15.00 -6.16 0.06
N VAL A 112 -15.02 -6.06 -1.27
CA VAL A 112 -14.47 -4.91 -2.02
C VAL A 112 -15.15 -3.62 -1.60
N LEU A 113 -16.48 -3.58 -1.58
CA LEU A 113 -17.25 -2.37 -1.30
C LEU A 113 -17.04 -1.92 0.15
N LYS A 114 -17.05 -2.85 1.09
CA LYS A 114 -16.79 -2.56 2.51
C LYS A 114 -15.38 -2.03 2.73
N GLY A 115 -14.37 -2.65 2.10
CA GLY A 115 -12.98 -2.21 2.20
C GLY A 115 -12.78 -0.80 1.65
N MET A 116 -13.33 -0.53 0.47
CA MET A 116 -13.27 0.79 -0.18
C MET A 116 -14.03 1.85 0.63
N GLY A 117 -15.19 1.51 1.18
CA GLY A 117 -15.98 2.41 2.03
C GLY A 117 -15.25 2.84 3.31
N ARG A 118 -14.49 1.95 3.94
CA ARG A 118 -13.65 2.28 5.10
C ARG A 118 -12.58 3.31 4.77
N MET A 119 -11.86 3.10 3.67
CA MET A 119 -10.82 4.02 3.23
C MET A 119 -11.38 5.38 2.83
N ALA A 120 -12.46 5.38 2.04
CA ALA A 120 -13.16 6.61 1.66
C ALA A 120 -13.66 7.38 2.89
N GLY A 121 -14.20 6.66 3.88
CA GLY A 121 -14.64 7.23 5.16
C GLY A 121 -13.52 7.91 5.92
N PHE A 122 -12.33 7.30 6.01
CA PHE A 122 -11.14 7.91 6.60
C PHE A 122 -10.71 9.16 5.82
N ILE A 123 -10.50 9.02 4.50
CA ILE A 123 -10.02 10.11 3.62
C ILE A 123 -10.93 11.34 3.69
N ARG A 124 -12.25 11.15 3.64
CA ARG A 124 -13.24 12.25 3.63
C ARG A 124 -13.16 13.13 4.87
N THR A 125 -12.72 12.57 5.99
CA THR A 125 -12.77 13.23 7.30
C THR A 125 -11.39 13.56 7.87
N ALA A 126 -10.32 13.10 7.20
CA ALA A 126 -8.96 13.33 7.61
C ALA A 126 -8.54 14.74 7.21
N ASP A 127 -8.07 15.53 8.17
CA ASP A 127 -7.42 16.81 7.87
C ASP A 127 -6.03 16.59 7.24
N ASP A 128 -5.40 17.63 6.72
CA ASP A 128 -4.10 17.52 6.03
C ASP A 128 -2.93 17.08 6.92
N ARG A 129 -3.09 17.11 8.24
CA ARG A 129 -2.07 16.71 9.23
C ARG A 129 -2.36 15.33 9.81
N GLU A 130 -3.51 14.75 9.53
CA GLU A 130 -3.91 13.43 9.99
C GLU A 130 -2.89 12.38 9.51
N PRO A 131 -2.26 11.64 10.44
CA PRO A 131 -1.34 10.58 10.10
C PRO A 131 -1.98 9.59 9.12
N LEU A 132 -1.21 9.21 8.09
CA LEU A 132 -1.59 8.23 7.07
C LEU A 132 -2.61 8.72 6.03
N LYS A 133 -2.98 10.01 6.03
CA LYS A 133 -3.86 10.56 4.97
C LYS A 133 -3.25 10.39 3.58
N GLU A 134 -1.97 10.70 3.42
CA GLU A 134 -1.27 10.60 2.14
C GLU A 134 -1.25 9.14 1.64
N GLU A 135 -0.87 8.21 2.52
CA GLU A 135 -0.86 6.78 2.25
C GLU A 135 -2.27 6.25 1.92
N ALA A 136 -3.29 6.70 2.65
CA ALA A 136 -4.67 6.30 2.40
C ALA A 136 -5.14 6.76 1.01
N VAL A 137 -4.85 8.01 0.63
CA VAL A 137 -5.18 8.56 -0.70
C VAL A 137 -4.48 7.76 -1.80
N ILE A 138 -3.19 7.46 -1.64
CA ILE A 138 -2.42 6.70 -2.63
C ILE A 138 -2.96 5.28 -2.78
N ILE A 139 -3.10 4.54 -1.67
CA ILE A 139 -3.59 3.16 -1.69
C ILE A 139 -5.00 3.12 -2.27
N TYR A 140 -5.87 4.05 -1.87
CA TYR A 140 -7.25 4.11 -2.34
C TYR A 140 -7.32 4.33 -3.85
N ASN A 141 -6.51 5.23 -4.42
CA ASN A 141 -6.47 5.44 -5.87
C ASN A 141 -5.93 4.23 -6.63
N TYR A 142 -4.93 3.51 -6.09
CA TYR A 142 -4.50 2.25 -6.69
C TYR A 142 -5.58 1.17 -6.68
N LEU A 143 -6.34 1.04 -5.58
CA LEU A 143 -7.45 0.09 -5.51
C LEU A 143 -8.59 0.48 -6.47
N ARG A 144 -8.89 1.77 -6.62
CA ARG A 144 -9.85 2.25 -7.63
C ARG A 144 -9.40 1.92 -9.06
N PHE A 145 -8.11 2.14 -9.33
CA PHE A 145 -7.51 1.92 -10.65
C PHE A 145 -7.52 0.44 -11.04
N TYR A 146 -7.08 -0.44 -10.14
CA TYR A 146 -6.89 -1.87 -10.44
C TYR A 146 -8.08 -2.77 -10.08
N LEU A 147 -8.85 -2.46 -9.04
CA LEU A 147 -9.95 -3.33 -8.56
C LEU A 147 -11.34 -2.84 -8.98
N GLN A 148 -11.55 -1.52 -9.12
CA GLN A 148 -12.87 -0.96 -9.45
C GLN A 148 -13.00 -0.50 -10.91
N ALA A 149 -11.97 -0.70 -11.72
CA ALA A 149 -11.93 -0.25 -13.12
C ALA A 149 -12.19 1.27 -13.31
N GLU A 150 -11.94 2.09 -12.28
CA GLU A 150 -12.16 3.54 -12.31
C GLU A 150 -10.93 4.31 -12.85
N GLN A 151 -10.27 3.75 -13.86
CA GLN A 151 -8.98 4.23 -14.35
C GLN A 151 -9.05 5.69 -14.83
N SER A 152 -10.14 6.07 -15.51
CA SER A 152 -10.34 7.43 -16.01
C SER A 152 -10.51 8.46 -14.88
N GLN A 153 -11.24 8.10 -13.82
CA GLN A 153 -11.50 8.95 -12.67
C GLN A 153 -10.25 9.10 -11.81
N VAL A 154 -9.48 8.02 -11.64
CA VAL A 154 -8.17 8.08 -10.98
C VAL A 154 -7.23 8.98 -11.77
N TRP A 155 -7.16 8.83 -13.10
CA TRP A 155 -6.34 9.67 -13.97
C TRP A 155 -6.70 11.16 -13.83
N GLN A 156 -7.99 11.50 -13.83
CA GLN A 156 -8.45 12.87 -13.60
C GLN A 156 -8.00 13.40 -12.24
N TYR A 157 -8.14 12.60 -11.18
CA TYR A 157 -7.73 12.99 -9.83
C TYR A 157 -6.23 13.26 -9.73
N ILE A 158 -5.38 12.32 -10.17
CA ILE A 158 -3.91 12.46 -10.07
C ILE A 158 -3.32 13.53 -11.00
N SER A 159 -4.10 13.97 -12.00
CA SER A 159 -3.74 15.08 -12.89
C SER A 159 -4.25 16.43 -12.39
N SER A 160 -5.09 16.44 -11.36
CA SER A 160 -5.70 17.66 -10.83
C SER A 160 -4.78 18.39 -9.84
N PRO A 161 -5.03 19.68 -9.56
CA PRO A 161 -4.33 20.42 -8.51
C PRO A 161 -4.46 19.82 -7.10
N ALA A 162 -5.39 18.90 -6.86
CA ALA A 162 -5.50 18.21 -5.58
C ALA A 162 -4.33 17.23 -5.33
N PHE A 163 -3.68 16.74 -6.40
CA PHE A 163 -2.57 15.79 -6.33
C PHE A 163 -1.26 16.41 -6.84
N ARG A 164 -0.84 17.50 -6.18
CA ARG A 164 0.41 18.23 -6.49
C ARG A 164 1.64 17.34 -6.34
N THR A 165 2.48 17.28 -7.37
CA THR A 165 3.74 16.51 -7.39
C THR A 165 4.96 17.38 -7.05
N GLU A 166 4.80 18.71 -7.08
CA GLU A 166 5.86 19.67 -6.81
C GLU A 166 6.43 19.45 -5.40
N GLY A 167 7.74 19.23 -5.30
CA GLY A 167 8.41 18.99 -4.03
C GLY A 167 8.12 17.63 -3.39
N ASN A 168 7.42 16.70 -4.06
CA ASN A 168 7.00 15.43 -3.46
C ASN A 168 7.33 14.24 -4.37
N LEU A 169 8.44 13.56 -4.08
CA LEU A 169 8.90 12.37 -4.81
C LEU A 169 7.87 11.24 -4.83
N LEU A 170 7.16 10.99 -3.73
CA LEU A 170 6.18 9.91 -3.66
C LEU A 170 5.00 10.16 -4.61
N ARG A 171 4.46 11.39 -4.61
CA ARG A 171 3.39 11.76 -5.54
C ARG A 171 3.87 11.76 -6.99
N SER A 172 5.10 12.22 -7.26
CA SER A 172 5.71 12.13 -8.58
C SER A 172 5.80 10.68 -9.08
N PHE A 173 6.24 9.76 -8.21
CA PHE A 173 6.28 8.34 -8.52
C PHE A 173 4.88 7.80 -8.84
N VAL A 174 3.89 8.05 -7.98
CA VAL A 174 2.50 7.57 -8.18
C VAL A 174 1.92 8.09 -9.49
N LYS A 175 2.09 9.39 -9.78
CA LYS A 175 1.59 10.00 -11.03
C LYS A 175 2.26 9.39 -12.26
N ALA A 176 3.59 9.24 -12.24
CA ALA A 176 4.33 8.63 -13.35
C ALA A 176 3.95 7.16 -13.56
N ASN A 177 3.86 6.37 -12.49
CA ASN A 177 3.50 4.97 -12.56
C ASN A 177 2.07 4.77 -13.09
N ILE A 178 1.07 5.52 -12.59
CA ILE A 178 -0.30 5.46 -13.12
C ILE A 178 -0.33 5.96 -14.58
N ALA A 179 0.41 7.01 -14.92
CA ALA A 179 0.51 7.51 -16.29
C ALA A 179 1.00 6.41 -17.26
N LEU A 180 2.05 5.66 -16.90
CA LEU A 180 2.55 4.55 -17.72
C LEU A 180 1.50 3.45 -17.88
N ASN A 181 0.84 3.07 -16.77
CA ASN A 181 -0.22 2.05 -16.77
C ASN A 181 -1.50 2.51 -17.51
N TYR A 182 -1.69 3.82 -17.67
CA TYR A 182 -2.81 4.42 -18.40
C TYR A 182 -2.42 4.97 -19.79
N ARG A 183 -1.26 4.54 -20.33
CA ARG A 183 -0.75 4.88 -21.67
C ARG A 183 -0.55 6.39 -21.89
N LYS A 184 -0.12 7.10 -20.85
CA LYS A 184 0.22 8.53 -20.84
C LYS A 184 1.74 8.73 -20.70
N ALA A 185 2.52 8.02 -21.53
CA ALA A 185 3.98 7.96 -21.41
C ALA A 185 4.66 9.35 -21.43
N ALA A 186 4.18 10.30 -22.24
CA ALA A 186 4.72 11.66 -22.26
C ALA A 186 4.59 12.35 -20.88
N VAL A 187 3.42 12.24 -20.24
CA VAL A 187 3.19 12.82 -18.90
C VAL A 187 4.04 12.11 -17.84
N ALA A 188 4.24 10.79 -17.97
CA ALA A 188 5.14 10.06 -17.08
C ALA A 188 6.57 10.60 -17.17
N LEU A 189 7.09 10.76 -18.39
CA LEU A 189 8.45 11.27 -18.63
C LEU A 189 8.61 12.71 -18.12
N GLU A 190 7.63 13.59 -18.36
CA GLU A 190 7.63 14.95 -17.82
C GLU A 190 7.64 14.96 -16.29
N THR A 191 6.80 14.14 -15.66
CA THR A 191 6.72 14.02 -14.20
C THR A 191 8.06 13.53 -13.61
N LEU A 192 8.69 12.52 -14.25
CA LEU A 192 9.97 11.96 -13.81
C LEU A 192 11.12 12.96 -14.00
N LYS A 193 11.13 13.72 -15.10
CA LYS A 193 12.10 14.81 -15.34
C LYS A 193 11.97 15.93 -14.30
N ALA A 194 10.75 16.30 -13.91
CA ALA A 194 10.56 17.28 -12.84
C ALA A 194 11.02 16.71 -11.48
N ALA A 195 10.76 15.43 -11.24
CA ALA A 195 11.15 14.75 -10.01
C ALA A 195 12.68 14.59 -9.86
N SER A 196 13.43 14.47 -10.97
CA SER A 196 14.89 14.32 -10.93
C SER A 196 15.63 15.52 -10.35
N LEU A 197 14.97 16.67 -10.27
CA LEU A 197 15.47 17.88 -9.63
C LEU A 197 15.24 17.90 -8.10
N LEU A 198 14.45 16.97 -7.56
CA LEU A 198 14.10 16.95 -6.14
C LEU A 198 15.18 16.27 -5.28
N PRO A 199 15.42 16.76 -4.04
CA PRO A 199 16.33 16.12 -3.11
C PRO A 199 15.96 14.66 -2.84
N GLY A 200 16.95 13.77 -2.87
CA GLY A 200 16.75 12.35 -2.58
C GLY A 200 16.28 11.50 -3.77
N TYR A 201 16.06 12.07 -4.95
CA TYR A 201 15.65 11.31 -6.15
C TYR A 201 16.56 10.09 -6.40
N SER A 202 17.88 10.29 -6.35
CA SER A 202 18.89 9.24 -6.59
C SER A 202 18.89 8.11 -5.57
N GLN A 203 18.17 8.24 -4.45
CA GLN A 203 18.02 7.17 -3.46
C GLN A 203 16.99 6.10 -3.88
N PHE A 204 16.22 6.37 -4.94
CA PHE A 204 15.10 5.53 -5.36
C PHE A 204 15.28 5.08 -6.82
N PRO A 205 15.99 3.96 -7.06
CA PRO A 205 16.22 3.41 -8.41
C PRO A 205 14.95 3.11 -9.21
N ILE A 206 13.79 3.07 -8.54
CA ILE A 206 12.50 2.90 -9.20
C ILE A 206 12.20 4.01 -10.19
N PHE A 207 12.69 5.24 -9.98
CA PHE A 207 12.46 6.32 -10.94
C PHE A 207 13.16 6.05 -12.27
N ASP A 208 14.41 5.59 -12.23
CA ASP A 208 15.18 5.25 -13.44
C ASP A 208 14.54 4.06 -14.17
N TYR A 209 14.06 3.07 -13.42
CA TYR A 209 13.28 1.97 -13.97
C TYR A 209 12.02 2.45 -14.72
N GLU A 210 11.24 3.36 -14.14
CA GLU A 210 10.03 3.92 -14.79
C GLU A 210 10.37 4.79 -16.01
N THR A 211 11.58 5.38 -16.07
CA THR A 211 12.05 6.07 -17.29
C THR A 211 12.52 5.12 -18.41
N GLY A 212 12.72 3.84 -18.12
CA GLY A 212 13.27 2.86 -19.06
C GLY A 212 14.79 2.89 -19.18
N ILE A 213 15.48 3.55 -18.24
CA ILE A 213 16.94 3.57 -18.12
C ILE A 213 17.29 2.50 -17.08
N ALA A 214 17.35 1.24 -17.49
CA ALA A 214 17.63 0.10 -16.62
C ALA A 214 18.73 -0.80 -17.21
#